data_AF-A0A832MXS9-F1
#
_entry.id   AF-A0A832MXS9-F1
#
_cell.length_a   1.000
_cell.length_b   1.000
_cell.length_c   1.000
_cell.angle_alpha   90.00
_cell.angle_beta   90.00
_cell.angle_gamma   90.00
#
_symmetry.space_group_name_H-M   'P 1'
#
loop_
_entity.id
_entity.type
_entity.pdbx_description
1 polymer ?
#
loop_
_entity_poly.entity_id
_entity_poly.type
_entity_poly.pdbx_seq_one_letter_code
_entity_poly.pdbx_strand_id
1 'polypeptide(L)' 'MMETYFYCQSCDKKITIEQLALLENGQCPQCKSIEGFSSLPRSQNDTFDNLTVVNDTELLEKTFQNS' A
#
# COMPACT_ATOMS: atom_id res chain seq x y z
N MET A 1 7.68 1.11 25.11
CA MET A 1 7.00 1.86 24.03
C MET A 1 7.40 1.16 22.73
N MET A 2 6.46 0.69 21.92
CA MET A 2 6.81 0.11 20.61
C MET A 2 7.27 1.26 19.70
N GLU A 3 8.50 1.19 19.22
CA GLU A 3 9.00 2.13 18.22
C GLU A 3 8.31 1.82 16.89
N THR A 4 7.39 2.67 16.48
CA THR A 4 6.73 2.58 15.17
C THR A 4 7.69 3.07 14.10
N TYR A 5 8.01 2.21 13.15
CA TYR A 5 8.81 2.54 11.98
C TYR A 5 7.96 2.49 10.72
N PHE A 6 8.37 3.25 9.71
CA PHE A 6 7.75 3.27 8.40
C PHE A 6 8.80 2.99 7.32
N TYR A 7 8.33 2.48 6.19
CA TYR A 7 9.13 2.08 5.04
C TYR A 7 8.67 2.87 3.83
N CYS A 8 9.61 3.50 3.13
CA CYS A 8 9.32 4.19 1.87
C CYS A 8 8.83 3.17 0.82
N GLN A 9 7.69 3.45 0.19
CA GLN A 9 7.09 2.55 -0.81
C GLN A 9 7.84 2.50 -2.15
N SER A 10 8.87 3.35 -2.30
CA SER A 10 9.67 3.45 -3.51
C SER A 10 11.04 2.76 -3.39
N CYS A 11 11.67 2.82 -2.22
CA CYS A 11 13.04 2.30 -2.02
C CYS A 11 13.22 1.43 -0.77
N ASP A 12 12.13 1.09 -0.06
CA ASP A 12 12.13 0.28 1.17
C ASP A 12 12.98 0.83 2.33
N LYS A 13 13.35 2.12 2.25
CA LYS A 13 14.11 2.75 3.32
C LYS A 13 13.27 2.83 4.59
N LYS A 14 13.78 2.22 5.66
CA LYS A 14 13.25 2.33 7.02
C LYS A 14 13.50 3.72 7.60
N ILE A 15 12.46 4.34 8.12
CA ILE A 15 12.49 5.64 8.80
C ILE A 15 11.66 5.60 10.09
N THR A 16 11.95 6.50 11.02
CA THR A 16 11.18 6.66 12.27
C THR A 16 10.01 7.63 12.08
N ILE A 17 9.06 7.64 13.01
CA ILE A 17 7.95 8.61 13.00
C ILE A 17 8.44 10.05 13.11
N GLU A 18 9.53 10.30 13.84
CA GLU A 18 10.15 11.63 13.95
C GLU A 18 10.73 12.07 12.61
N GLN A 19 11.42 11.17 11.90
CA GLN A 19 11.93 11.43 10.56
C GLN A 19 10.79 11.67 9.56
N LEU A 20 9.69 10.94 9.68
CA LEU A 20 8.49 11.12 8.87
C LEU A 20 7.87 12.51 9.07
N ALA A 21 7.81 12.99 10.32
CA ALA A 21 7.29 14.31 10.66
C ALA A 21 8.17 15.46 10.14
N LEU A 22 9.46 15.19 9.92
CA LEU A 22 10.43 16.15 9.37
C LEU A 22 10.49 16.14 7.84
N LEU A 23 9.67 15.33 7.16
CA LEU A 23 9.68 15.28 5.70
C LEU A 23 9.04 16.53 5.12
N GLU A 24 9.84 17.32 4.40
CA GLU A 24 9.32 18.42 3.59
C GLU A 24 8.58 17.84 2.38
N ASN A 25 7.30 18.20 2.24
CA ASN A 25 6.42 17.78 1.13
C ASN A 25 6.20 16.27 1.00
N GLY A 26 6.47 15.49 2.06
CA GLY A 26 6.29 14.04 2.06
C GLY A 26 7.28 13.28 1.17
N GLN A 27 8.37 13.92 0.73
CA GLN A 27 9.39 13.29 -0.10
C GLN A 27 10.33 12.41 0.72
N CYS A 28 10.68 11.25 0.18
CA CYS A 28 11.69 10.41 0.81
C CYS A 28 13.08 11.05 0.77
N PRO A 29 13.82 11.16 1.91
CA PRO A 29 15.14 11.79 1.92
C PRO A 29 16.19 10.97 1.15
N GLN A 30 15.93 9.69 0.94
CA GLN A 30 16.85 8.76 0.28
C GLN A 30 16.66 8.74 -1.24
N CYS A 31 15.42 8.65 -1.72
CA CYS A 31 15.11 8.51 -3.15
C CYS A 31 14.30 9.67 -3.75
N LYS A 32 13.89 10.65 -2.93
CA LYS A 32 13.05 11.79 -3.31
C LYS A 32 11.69 11.43 -3.89
N SER A 33 11.25 10.18 -3.72
CA SER A 33 9.93 9.73 -4.16
C SER A 33 8.82 10.29 -3.28
N ILE A 34 7.66 10.54 -3.90
CA ILE A 34 6.42 11.01 -3.25
C ILE A 34 5.42 9.86 -3.00
N GLU A 35 5.79 8.61 -3.30
CA GLU A 35 4.91 7.43 -3.17
C GLU A 35 4.48 7.13 -1.71
N GLY A 36 4.96 7.91 -0.75
CA GLY A 36 4.56 7.80 0.65
C GLY A 36 5.30 6.68 1.41
N PHE A 37 4.84 6.47 2.64
CA PHE A 37 5.45 5.56 3.59
C PHE A 37 4.37 4.67 4.21
N SER A 38 4.69 3.39 4.42
CA SER A 38 3.80 2.41 5.05
C SER A 38 4.49 1.76 6.24
N SER A 39 3.74 1.17 7.16
CA SER A 39 4.29 0.35 8.25
C SER A 39 4.87 -0.97 7.74
N LEU A 40 4.60 -1.34 6.49
CA LEU A 40 5.12 -2.53 5.82
C LEU A 40 6.09 -2.17 4.69
N PRO A 41 7.15 -2.96 4.46
CA PRO A 41 7.99 -2.81 3.28
C PRO A 41 7.19 -3.11 2.02
N ARG A 42 7.58 -2.48 0.91
CA ARG A 42 7.02 -2.68 -0.43
C ARG A 42 7.00 -4.15 -0.83
N SER A 43 8.02 -4.91 -0.47
CA SER A 43 8.10 -6.36 -0.75
C SER A 43 7.04 -7.22 -0.06
N GLN A 44 6.30 -6.66 0.90
CA GLN A 44 5.14 -7.31 1.52
C GLN A 44 3.82 -6.64 1.12
N ASN A 45 3.87 -5.62 0.26
CA ASN A 45 2.71 -4.87 -0.22
C ASN A 45 2.15 -5.40 -1.55
N ASP A 46 2.59 -6.58 -2.02
CA ASP A 46 2.07 -7.27 -3.22
C ASP A 46 0.57 -7.65 -3.14
N THR A 47 -0.11 -7.39 -2.02
CA THR A 47 -1.48 -7.87 -1.80
C THR A 47 -2.55 -6.99 -2.48
N PHE A 48 -2.21 -5.78 -2.95
CA PHE A 48 -3.21 -4.86 -3.53
C PHE A 48 -3.35 -4.92 -5.06
N ASP A 49 -2.55 -5.74 -5.75
CA ASP A 49 -2.59 -5.81 -7.22
C ASP A 49 -3.80 -6.63 -7.75
N ASN A 50 -4.45 -7.41 -6.88
CA ASN A 50 -5.58 -8.27 -7.29
C ASN A 50 -6.94 -7.68 -6.89
N LEU A 51 -7.22 -6.45 -7.34
CA LEU A 51 -8.59 -5.96 -7.40
C LEU A 51 -9.31 -6.69 -8.53
N THR A 52 -9.86 -7.87 -8.22
CA THR A 52 -10.76 -8.55 -9.14
C THR A 52 -12.04 -7.70 -9.26
N VAL A 53 -12.17 -6.96 -10.36
CA VAL A 53 -13.41 -6.26 -10.70
C VAL A 53 -14.45 -7.33 -11.02
N VAL A 54 -15.25 -7.70 -10.02
CA VAL A 54 -16.39 -8.58 -10.22
C VAL A 54 -17.44 -7.75 -10.94
N ASN A 55 -17.65 -8.03 -12.24
CA ASN A 55 -18.73 -7.42 -13.00
C ASN A 55 -20.04 -8.14 -12.60
N ASP A 56 -21.00 -7.40 -12.05
CA ASP A 56 -22.31 -7.91 -11.59
C ASP A 56 -23.09 -8.70 -12.65
N THR A 57 -22.74 -8.56 -13.94
CA THR A 57 -23.38 -9.29 -15.04
C THR A 57 -23.17 -10.81 -14.94
N GLU A 58 -22.00 -11.28 -14.49
CA GLU A 58 -21.72 -12.73 -14.37
C GLU A 58 -22.36 -13.37 -13.12
N LEU A 59 -22.67 -12.57 -12.09
CA LEU A 59 -23.33 -13.04 -10.86
C LEU A 59 -24.82 -13.33 -11.10
N LEU A 60 -25.47 -12.56 -11.97
CA LEU A 60 -26.87 -12.76 -12.32
C LEU A 60 -27.08 -14.05 -13.11
N GLU A 61 -26.23 -14.38 -14.07
CA GLU A 61 -26.38 -15.60 -14.90
C GLU A 61 -26.30 -16.90 -14.08
N LYS A 62 -25.46 -16.93 -13.04
CA LYS A 62 -25.34 -18.10 -12.14
C LYS A 62 -26.56 -18.30 -11.24
N THR A 63 -27.36 -17.26 -11.00
CA THR A 63 -28.52 -17.34 -10.11
C THR A 63 -29.74 -17.98 -10.80
N PHE A 64 -29.80 -17.97 -12.13
CA PHE A 64 -30.94 -18.50 -12.89
C PHE A 64 -30.78 -19.96 -13.39
N GLN A 65 -29.64 -20.61 -13.15
CA GLN A 65 -29.40 -22.01 -13.59
C GLN A 65 -29.79 -23.09 -12.57
N ASN A 66 -30.27 -22.73 -11.38
CA ASN A 66 -30.80 -23.68 -10.39
C ASN A 66 -32.33 -23.55 -10.24
N SER A 67 -33.04 -23.64 -11.38
CA SER A 67 -34.48 -23.96 -11.40
C SER A 67 -34.71 -25.44 -11.17
#